data_AF-A0A3D2XD66-F1
#
_entry.id   AF-A0A3D2XD66-F1
#
_cell.length_a   1.000
_cell.length_b   1.000
_cell.length_c   1.000
_cell.angle_alpha   90.00
_cell.angle_beta   90.00
_cell.angle_gamma   90.00
#
_symmetry.space_group_name_H-M   'P 1'
#
loop_
_entity.id
_entity.type
_entity.pdbx_description
1 polymer ?
#
loop_
_entity_poly.entity_id
_entity_poly.type
_entity_poly.pdbx_seq_one_letter_code
_entity_poly.pdbx_strand_id
1 'polypeptide(L)' 'ARHGKEGIYNILIMEEKQTILALGAGGSSKFVFHKENRIERVENVKSVIDYTERIDEMIQRKKDFLRNSVKDL' A
#
# COMPACT_ATOMS: atom_id res chain seq x y z
N ALA A 1 -11.63 -18.36 -17.12
CA ALA A 1 -11.80 -16.96 -17.57
C ALA A 1 -11.95 -16.95 -19.09
N ARG A 2 -12.63 -15.95 -19.69
CA ARG A 2 -12.68 -15.81 -21.15
C ARG A 2 -11.36 -15.19 -21.63
N HIS A 3 -10.83 -15.64 -22.77
CA HIS A 3 -9.62 -15.07 -23.37
C HIS A 3 -9.79 -13.55 -23.57
N GLY A 4 -8.79 -12.76 -23.18
CA GLY A 4 -8.84 -11.29 -23.22
C GLY A 4 -9.70 -10.65 -22.12
N LYS A 5 -10.19 -11.44 -21.15
CA LYS A 5 -10.88 -10.98 -19.95
C LYS A 5 -10.14 -11.39 -18.69
N GLU A 6 -8.82 -11.48 -18.78
CA GLU A 6 -7.96 -11.68 -17.64
C GLU A 6 -8.13 -10.51 -16.67
N GLY A 7 -8.32 -10.81 -15.39
CA GLY A 7 -8.38 -9.79 -14.36
C GLY A 7 -6.98 -9.23 -14.12
N ILE A 8 -6.56 -8.24 -14.91
CA ILE A 8 -5.21 -7.63 -14.83
C ILE A 8 -4.89 -7.23 -13.38
N TYR A 9 -5.84 -6.58 -12.70
CA TYR A 9 -5.69 -6.23 -11.30
C TYR A 9 -5.38 -7.46 -10.43
N ASN A 10 -6.15 -8.55 -10.55
CA ASN A 10 -5.94 -9.79 -9.78
C ASN A 10 -4.55 -10.38 -10.06
N ILE A 11 -4.12 -10.37 -11.33
CA ILE A 11 -2.79 -10.86 -11.71
C ILE A 11 -1.71 -10.00 -11.05
N LEU A 12 -1.77 -8.68 -11.21
CA LEU A 12 -0.76 -7.76 -10.69
C LEU A 12 -0.65 -7.77 -9.17
N ILE A 13 -1.77 -7.93 -8.44
CA ILE A 13 -1.71 -8.04 -6.99
C ILE A 13 -1.15 -9.39 -6.52
N MET A 14 -1.45 -10.49 -7.21
CA MET A 14 -0.94 -11.83 -6.90
C MET A 14 0.55 -11.95 -7.20
N GLU A 15 1.02 -11.34 -8.29
CA GLU A 15 2.44 -11.27 -8.64
C GLU A 15 3.23 -10.23 -7.83
N GLU A 16 2.57 -9.57 -6.87
CA GLU A 16 3.14 -8.48 -6.06
C GLU A 16 3.78 -7.37 -6.89
N LYS A 17 3.22 -7.08 -8.08
CA LYS A 17 3.68 -6.02 -8.98
C LYS A 17 3.00 -4.68 -8.76
N GLN A 18 1.99 -4.62 -7.90
CA GLN A 18 1.20 -3.41 -7.67
C GLN A 18 1.38 -2.89 -6.23
N THR A 19 1.69 -1.60 -6.12
CA THR A 19 1.56 -0.85 -4.86
C THR A 19 0.09 -0.66 -4.53
N ILE A 20 -0.29 -0.96 -3.28
CA ILE A 20 -1.65 -0.90 -2.75
C ILE A 20 -1.67 0.09 -1.59
N LEU A 21 -2.50 1.12 -1.68
CA LEU A 21 -2.71 2.07 -0.59
C LEU A 21 -3.95 1.67 0.21
N ALA A 22 -3.79 1.52 1.51
CA ALA A 22 -4.88 1.18 2.40
C ALA A 22 -5.50 2.42 3.04
N LEU A 23 -6.82 2.50 2.95
CA LEU A 23 -7.67 3.49 3.56
C LEU A 23 -8.58 2.78 4.58
N GLY A 24 -8.68 3.32 5.79
CA GLY A 24 -9.46 2.73 6.89
C GLY A 24 -8.63 2.08 7.99
N ALA A 25 -9.28 1.89 9.14
CA ALA A 25 -8.70 1.24 10.31
C ALA A 25 -8.30 -0.21 10.00
N GLY A 26 -7.16 -0.64 10.54
CA GLY A 26 -6.60 -1.98 10.32
C GLY A 26 -6.07 -2.24 8.91
N GLY A 27 -6.12 -1.26 8.01
CA GLY A 27 -5.57 -1.37 6.67
C GLY A 27 -4.04 -1.36 6.66
N SER A 28 -3.44 -2.06 5.71
CA SER A 28 -1.98 -2.07 5.47
C SER A 28 -1.68 -1.67 4.04
N SER A 29 -0.92 -0.59 3.86
CA SER A 29 -0.45 -0.17 2.55
C SER A 29 0.78 -1.00 2.18
N LYS A 30 0.81 -1.56 0.97
CA LYS A 30 1.93 -2.34 0.43
C LYS A 30 2.62 -1.53 -0.65
N PHE A 31 3.89 -1.20 -0.45
CA PHE A 31 4.72 -0.50 -1.43
C PHE A 31 5.69 -1.50 -2.07
N VAL A 32 5.73 -1.50 -3.40
CA VAL A 32 6.58 -2.40 -4.19
C VAL A 32 7.69 -1.60 -4.86
N PHE A 33 8.94 -2.00 -4.65
CA PHE A 33 10.13 -1.40 -5.24
C PHE A 33 10.76 -2.38 -6.22
N HIS A 34 10.41 -2.25 -7.50
CA HIS A 34 10.75 -3.25 -8.53
C HIS A 34 12.25 -3.45 -8.75
N LYS A 35 13.04 -2.36 -8.70
CA LYS A 35 14.49 -2.40 -8.94
C LYS A 35 15.24 -3.16 -7.83
N GLU A 36 14.72 -3.11 -6.62
CA GLU A 36 15.33 -3.71 -5.43
C GLU A 36 14.73 -5.07 -5.06
N ASN A 37 13.69 -5.52 -5.79
CA ASN A 37 12.87 -6.67 -5.42
C ASN A 37 12.42 -6.62 -3.95
N ARG A 38 12.08 -5.41 -3.48
CA ARG A 38 11.77 -5.10 -2.08
C ARG A 38 10.29 -4.73 -1.95
N ILE A 39 9.67 -5.22 -0.88
CA ILE A 39 8.27 -4.91 -0.54
C ILE A 39 8.23 -4.46 0.91
N GLU A 40 7.62 -3.31 1.14
CA GLU A 40 7.47 -2.75 2.47
C GLU A 40 6.03 -2.34 2.73
N ARG A 41 5.68 -2.25 4.02
CA ARG A 41 4.30 -2.04 4.45
C ARG A 41 4.22 -0.93 5.47
N VAL A 42 3.16 -0.14 5.37
CA VAL A 42 2.79 0.89 6.34
C VAL A 42 1.38 0.63 6.82
N GLU A 43 1.26 0.34 8.11
CA GLU A 43 0.00 -0.03 8.74
C GLU A 43 -0.76 1.17 9.31
N ASN A 44 -2.08 1.10 9.20
CA ASN A 44 -3.00 1.95 9.95
C ASN A 44 -3.25 1.34 11.33
N VAL A 45 -3.60 2.19 12.29
CA VAL A 45 -4.11 1.75 13.59
C VAL A 45 -5.35 0.87 13.40
N LYS A 46 -5.49 -0.16 14.24
CA LYS A 46 -6.57 -1.16 14.14
C LYS A 46 -7.93 -0.64 14.64
N SER A 47 -7.91 0.22 15.67
CA SER A 47 -9.10 0.81 16.25
C SER A 47 -9.71 1.84 15.30
N VAL A 48 -11.03 1.76 15.10
CA VAL A 48 -11.78 2.72 14.27
C VAL A 48 -11.76 4.11 14.90
N ILE A 49 -11.85 4.18 16.23
CA ILE A 49 -11.81 5.45 16.98
C ILE A 49 -10.45 6.10 16.75
N ASP A 50 -9.36 5.39 17.03
CA ASP A 50 -8.00 5.89 16.85
C ASP A 50 -7.73 6.29 15.39
N TYR A 51 -8.25 5.52 14.42
CA TYR A 51 -8.07 5.84 13.00
C TYR A 51 -8.74 7.16 12.63
N THR A 52 -9.94 7.39 13.17
CA THR A 52 -10.72 8.60 12.89
C THR A 52 -10.09 9.81 13.57
N GLU A 53 -9.63 9.67 14.82
CA GLU A 53 -9.01 10.75 15.59
C GLU A 53 -7.60 11.10 15.11
N ARG A 54 -6.87 10.11 14.58
CA ARG A 54 -5.44 10.24 14.19
C ARG A 54 -5.23 10.02 12.70
N ILE A 55 -6.22 10.35 11.87
CA ILE A 55 -6.15 10.13 10.42
C ILE A 55 -4.95 10.86 9.79
N ASP A 56 -4.67 12.08 10.25
CA ASP A 56 -3.54 12.87 9.75
C ASP A 56 -2.20 12.20 10.04
N GLU A 57 -2.05 11.57 11.21
CA GLU A 57 -0.88 10.76 11.53
C GLU A 57 -0.74 9.57 10.57
N MET A 58 -1.86 8.88 10.26
CA MET A 58 -1.84 7.74 9.34
C MET A 58 -1.48 8.16 7.91
N ILE A 59 -1.90 9.34 7.48
CA ILE A 59 -1.53 9.95 6.19
C ILE A 59 -0.05 10.32 6.22
N GLN A 60 0.40 10.98 7.28
CA GLN A 60 1.77 11.47 7.43
C GLN A 60 2.78 10.32 7.42
N ARG A 61 2.51 9.22 8.12
CA ARG A 61 3.31 7.98 8.08
C ARG A 61 3.58 7.49 6.65
N LYS A 62 2.57 7.52 5.77
CA LYS A 62 2.72 7.10 4.36
C LYS A 62 3.50 8.12 3.54
N LYS A 63 3.29 9.42 3.78
CA LYS A 63 4.05 10.49 3.13
C LYS A 63 5.53 10.43 3.49
N ASP A 64 5.84 10.26 4.76
CA ASP A 64 7.22 10.17 5.24
C ASP A 64 7.89 8.90 4.75
N PHE A 65 7.17 7.78 4.79
CA PHE A 65 7.62 6.54 4.16
C PHE A 65 8.01 6.76 2.70
N LEU A 66 7.10 7.30 1.89
CA LEU A 66 7.37 7.59 0.49
C LEU A 66 8.57 8.51 0.33
N ARG A 67 8.61 9.67 1.01
CA ARG A 67 9.72 10.64 0.92
C ARG A 67 11.07 10.01 1.24
N ASN A 68 11.15 9.18 2.29
CA ASN A 68 12.38 8.51 2.69
C ASN A 68 12.78 7.41 1.72
N SER A 69 11.81 6.82 1.01
CA SER A 69 12.04 5.78 0.01
C SER A 69 12.20 6.31 -1.43
N VAL A 70 11.98 7.62 -1.70
CA VAL A 70 12.14 8.23 -3.04
C VAL A 70 13.63 8.45 -3.39
N LYS A 71 14.43 7.39 -3.30
CA LYS A 71 15.67 7.30 -4.08
C LYS A 71 15.48 6.53 -5.39
N ASP A 72 14.42 5.72 -5.50
CA ASP A 72 14.34 4.70 -6.55
C ASP A 72 12.98 4.52 -7.26
N LEU A 73 11.96 5.32 -6.89
CA LEU A 73 10.65 5.36 -7.57
C LEU A 73 10.77 5.78 -9.05
#